data_AF-A0A0D6PDH4-F1
#
_entry.id   AF-A0A0D6PDH4-F1
#
_cell.length_a   1.000
_cell.length_b   1.000
_cell.length_c   1.000
_cell.angle_alpha   90.00
_cell.angle_beta   90.00
_cell.angle_gamma   90.00
#
_symmetry.space_group_name_H-M   'P 1'
#
loop_
_entity.id
_entity.type
_entity.pdbx_description
1 polymer ?
#
loop_
_entity_poly.entity_id
_entity_poly.type
_entity_poly.pdbx_seq_one_letter_code
_entity_poly.pdbx_strand_id
1 'polypeptide(L)'
;MAAQGARRTGALQEITFPAKADATEVRDIMSDYCGVLRSGKALEIASGLLEALAINNPAAALSLKIVEAALERKDSVGSHMRVEFSMEKAA
;
A
#
# COMPACT_ATOMS: atom_id res chain seq x y z
N MET A 1 -0.34 35.08 33.07
CA MET A 1 -0.78 35.71 31.81
C MET A 1 -0.27 34.82 30.66
N ALA A 2 -1.05 33.82 30.26
CA ALA A 2 -0.66 32.88 29.19
C ALA A 2 -1.17 33.43 27.85
N ALA A 3 -0.24 33.68 26.92
CA ALA A 3 -0.57 34.11 25.57
C ALA A 3 -1.25 32.94 24.82
N GLN A 4 -2.55 33.08 24.58
CA GLN A 4 -3.33 32.13 23.80
C GLN A 4 -2.89 32.24 22.34
N GLY A 5 -2.15 31.24 21.85
CA GLY A 5 -1.67 31.18 20.47
C GLY A 5 -2.84 31.27 19.49
N ALA A 6 -2.82 32.31 18.64
CA ALA A 6 -3.83 32.52 17.61
C ALA A 6 -3.83 31.33 16.63
N ARG A 7 -4.90 30.53 16.67
CA ARG A 7 -5.13 29.48 15.65
C ARG A 7 -5.41 30.17 14.32
N ARG A 8 -4.61 29.87 13.29
CA ARG A 8 -4.88 30.32 11.93
C ARG A 8 -6.17 29.67 11.45
N THR A 9 -7.26 30.45 11.39
CA THR A 9 -8.55 30.09 10.80
C THR A 9 -8.53 30.26 9.28
N GLY A 10 -7.47 29.77 8.62
CA GLY A 10 -7.49 29.69 7.16
C GLY A 10 -8.46 28.61 6.74
N ALA A 11 -9.51 28.96 5.99
CA ALA A 11 -10.38 27.95 5.39
C ALA A 11 -9.51 27.03 4.52
N LEU A 12 -9.62 25.72 4.74
CA LEU A 12 -8.95 24.73 3.88
C LEU A 12 -9.49 24.92 2.47
N GLN A 13 -8.60 25.04 1.48
CA GLN A 13 -9.01 25.11 0.09
C GLN A 13 -9.69 23.80 -0.30
N GLU A 14 -10.83 23.92 -0.98
CA GLU A 14 -11.50 22.77 -1.58
C GLU A 14 -10.67 22.27 -2.76
N ILE A 15 -10.32 20.99 -2.74
CA ILE A 15 -9.52 20.35 -3.78
C ILE A 15 -10.41 19.33 -4.48
N THR A 16 -10.50 19.43 -5.81
CA THR A 16 -11.18 18.43 -6.63
C THR A 16 -10.26 17.23 -6.84
N PHE A 17 -10.70 16.06 -6.39
CA PHE A 17 -9.99 14.81 -6.61
C PHE A 17 -10.37 14.18 -7.96
N PRO A 18 -9.45 13.43 -8.60
CA PRO A 18 -9.79 12.61 -9.75
C PRO A 18 -10.84 11.55 -9.37
N ALA A 19 -11.55 11.03 -10.37
CA ALA A 19 -12.47 9.93 -10.17
C ALA A 19 -11.75 8.72 -9.55
N LYS A 20 -12.38 8.11 -8.54
CA LYS A 20 -11.82 6.96 -7.85
C LYS A 20 -11.72 5.76 -8.80
N ALA A 21 -10.55 5.13 -8.86
CA ALA A 21 -10.38 3.88 -9.58
C ALA A 21 -11.19 2.74 -8.94
N ASP A 22 -11.72 1.84 -9.76
CA ASP A 22 -12.40 0.65 -9.26
C ASP A 22 -11.38 -0.37 -8.73
N ALA A 23 -11.42 -0.61 -7.43
CA ALA A 23 -10.53 -1.52 -6.72
C ALA A 23 -11.21 -2.84 -6.35
N THR A 24 -12.43 -3.10 -6.84
CA THR A 24 -13.24 -4.26 -6.42
C THR A 24 -12.50 -5.58 -6.71
N GLU A 25 -12.00 -5.76 -7.92
CA GLU A 25 -11.26 -6.96 -8.34
C GLU A 25 -9.87 -7.09 -7.71
N VAL A 26 -9.31 -5.98 -7.21
CA VAL A 26 -7.95 -5.91 -6.68
C VAL A 26 -7.93 -6.14 -5.17
N ARG A 27 -9.02 -5.81 -4.48
CA ARG A 27 -9.11 -5.83 -3.02
C ARG A 27 -8.85 -7.22 -2.45
N ASP A 28 -9.45 -8.24 -3.04
CA ASP A 28 -9.32 -9.61 -2.55
C ASP A 28 -7.91 -10.14 -2.79
N ILE A 29 -7.32 -9.86 -3.96
CA ILE A 29 -5.92 -10.21 -4.27
C ILE A 29 -4.96 -9.58 -3.26
N MET A 30 -5.11 -8.28 -3.00
CA MET A 30 -4.23 -7.57 -2.06
C MET A 30 -4.42 -8.03 -0.62
N SER A 31 -5.66 -8.32 -0.21
CA SER A 31 -5.97 -8.83 1.12
C SER A 31 -5.35 -10.21 1.36
N ASP A 32 -5.52 -11.12 0.41
CA ASP A 32 -5.14 -12.53 0.56
C ASP A 32 -3.63 -12.74 0.43
N TYR A 33 -2.98 -12.03 -0.50
CA TYR A 33 -1.58 -12.28 -0.86
C TYR A 33 -0.60 -11.18 -0.41
N CYS A 34 -1.08 -9.96 -0.15
CA CYS A 34 -0.27 -8.81 0.25
C CYS A 34 -0.73 -8.18 1.58
N GLY A 35 -1.38 -8.98 2.44
CA GLY A 35 -1.89 -8.62 3.76
C GLY A 35 -0.80 -8.33 4.81
N VAL A 36 -1.16 -8.40 6.10
CA VAL A 36 -0.23 -8.05 7.20
C VAL A 36 1.01 -8.95 7.20
N LEU A 37 0.79 -10.26 7.09
CA LEU A 37 1.85 -11.26 6.99
C LEU A 37 2.03 -11.63 5.51
N ARG A 38 3.26 -11.52 5.01
CA ARG A 38 3.58 -11.73 3.60
C ARG A 38 4.58 -12.86 3.45
N SER A 39 4.47 -13.60 2.36
CA SER A 39 5.49 -14.55 1.93
C SER A 39 5.92 -14.22 0.50
N GLY A 40 7.15 -14.56 0.14
CA GLY A 40 7.65 -14.38 -1.22
C GLY A 40 6.79 -15.10 -2.24
N LYS A 41 6.39 -16.34 -1.94
CA LYS A 41 5.50 -17.13 -2.81
C LYS A 41 4.13 -16.48 -3.00
N ALA A 42 3.51 -15.98 -1.93
CA ALA A 42 2.22 -15.30 -2.05
C ALA A 42 2.34 -14.01 -2.89
N LEU A 43 3.42 -13.25 -2.70
CA LEU A 43 3.66 -12.04 -3.45
C LEU A 43 3.95 -12.30 -4.93
N GLU A 44 4.66 -13.37 -5.29
CA GLU A 44 4.86 -13.80 -6.68
C GLU A 44 3.53 -14.13 -7.37
N ILE A 45 2.63 -14.85 -6.68
CA ILE A 45 1.28 -15.14 -7.17
C ILE A 45 0.49 -13.83 -7.38
N ALA A 46 0.53 -12.93 -6.41
CA ALA A 46 -0.14 -11.63 -6.50
C ALA A 46 0.36 -10.83 -7.71
N SER A 47 1.68 -10.80 -7.93
CA SER A 47 2.29 -10.09 -9.07
C SER A 47 1.72 -10.57 -10.39
N GLY A 48 1.66 -11.90 -10.60
CA GLY A 48 1.12 -12.48 -11.83
C GLY A 48 -0.37 -12.19 -12.04
N LEU A 49 -1.18 -12.25 -10.97
CA LEU A 49 -2.61 -11.90 -11.05
C LEU A 49 -2.83 -10.42 -11.39
N LEU A 50 -2.00 -9.53 -10.81
CA LEU A 50 -2.12 -8.09 -11.00
C LEU A 50 -1.59 -7.61 -12.36
N GLU A 51 -0.56 -8.25 -12.92
CA GLU A 51 -0.05 -7.93 -14.27
C GLU A 51 -1.14 -8.01 -15.33
N ALA A 52 -1.98 -9.05 -15.29
CA ALA A 52 -3.08 -9.20 -16.24
C ALA A 52 -4.13 -8.09 -16.12
N LEU A 53 -4.40 -7.63 -14.90
CA LEU A 53 -5.40 -6.59 -14.61
C LEU A 53 -4.87 -5.17 -14.83
N ALA A 54 -3.56 -4.95 -14.67
CA ALA A 54 -2.92 -3.64 -14.72
C ALA A 54 -3.09 -2.91 -16.06
N ILE A 55 -3.32 -3.64 -17.15
CA ILE A 55 -3.52 -3.07 -18.49
C ILE A 55 -4.72 -2.12 -18.52
N ASN A 56 -5.82 -2.49 -17.84
CA ASN A 56 -7.10 -1.79 -17.92
C ASN A 56 -7.56 -1.23 -16.56
N ASN A 57 -6.86 -1.52 -15.47
CA ASN A 57 -7.22 -1.09 -14.13
C ASN A 57 -6.07 -0.33 -13.45
N PRO A 58 -6.17 1.01 -13.28
CA PRO A 58 -5.17 1.81 -12.57
C PRO A 58 -4.91 1.38 -11.13
N ALA A 59 -5.93 0.85 -10.43
CA ALA A 59 -5.76 0.32 -9.08
C ALA A 59 -4.92 -0.96 -9.09
N ALA A 60 -5.08 -1.81 -10.11
CA ALA A 60 -4.24 -2.98 -10.29
C ALA A 60 -2.80 -2.60 -10.64
N ALA A 61 -2.60 -1.59 -11.50
CA ALA A 61 -1.27 -1.08 -11.84
C ALA A 61 -0.52 -0.54 -10.60
N LEU A 62 -1.19 0.24 -9.75
CA LEU A 62 -0.62 0.71 -8.49
C LEU A 62 -0.30 -0.47 -7.55
N SER A 63 -1.23 -1.41 -7.42
CA SER A 63 -1.09 -2.58 -6.56
C SER A 63 0.07 -3.48 -6.99
N LEU A 64 0.27 -3.64 -8.30
CA LEU A 64 1.42 -4.36 -8.86
C LEU A 64 2.74 -3.71 -8.39
N LYS A 65 2.85 -2.38 -8.44
CA LYS A 65 4.05 -1.67 -7.94
C LYS A 65 4.28 -1.85 -6.45
N ILE A 66 3.21 -1.93 -5.65
CA ILE A 66 3.33 -2.24 -4.22
C ILE A 66 3.86 -3.67 -4.01
N VAL A 67 3.35 -4.64 -4.77
CA VAL A 67 3.78 -6.04 -4.70
C VAL A 67 5.23 -6.22 -5.16
N GLU A 68 5.63 -5.58 -6.26
CA GLU A 68 7.01 -5.57 -6.75
C GLU A 68 7.98 -5.05 -5.66
N ALA A 69 7.66 -3.93 -5.03
CA ALA A 69 8.47 -3.37 -3.94
C ALA A 69 8.52 -4.32 -2.72
N ALA A 70 7.41 -4.97 -2.39
CA ALA A 70 7.36 -5.97 -1.31
C ALA A 70 8.12 -7.27 -1.64
N LEU A 71 8.28 -7.60 -2.92
CA LEU A 71 9.09 -8.72 -3.38
C LEU A 71 10.58 -8.42 -3.32
N GLU A 72 10.97 -7.23 -3.77
CA GLU A 72 12.37 -6.77 -3.74
C GLU A 72 12.89 -6.67 -2.31
N ARG A 73 12.03 -6.22 -1.39
CA ARG A 73 12.37 -6.06 0.02
C ARG A 73 12.53 -7.41 0.74
N LYS A 74 13.76 -7.75 1.14
CA LYS A 74 14.14 -9.01 1.80
C LYS A 74 14.42 -8.84 3.30
N ASP A 75 13.57 -8.09 4.00
CA ASP A 75 13.69 -7.83 5.43
C ASP A 75 12.30 -7.81 6.08
N SER A 76 12.24 -7.54 7.39
CA SER A 76 10.98 -7.27 8.10
C SER A 76 11.15 -6.10 9.06
N VAL A 77 10.62 -4.94 8.68
CA VAL A 77 10.70 -3.71 9.49
C VAL A 77 9.37 -2.96 9.43
N GLY A 78 8.88 -2.52 10.60
CA GLY A 78 7.66 -1.74 10.73
C GLY A 78 6.42 -2.54 10.32
N SER A 79 5.60 -1.98 9.42
CA SER A 79 4.38 -2.62 8.92
C SER A 79 4.63 -3.65 7.79
N HIS A 80 5.87 -3.77 7.33
CA HIS A 80 6.27 -4.76 6.35
C HIS A 80 6.82 -6.00 7.06
N MET A 81 6.00 -7.05 7.14
CA MET A 81 6.35 -8.32 7.75
C MET A 81 6.40 -9.42 6.68
N ARG A 82 7.58 -10.01 6.52
CA ARG A 82 7.87 -11.15 5.63
C ARG A 82 8.17 -12.37 6.50
N VAL A 83 7.38 -13.43 6.35
CA VAL A 83 7.47 -14.63 7.20
C VAL A 83 8.81 -15.37 7.08
N GLU A 84 9.57 -15.14 6.00
CA GLU A 84 10.89 -15.73 5.80
C GLU A 84 12.02 -14.98 6.53
N PHE A 85 11.76 -13.77 7.03
CA PHE A 85 12.77 -12.91 7.65
C PHE A 85 12.39 -12.61 9.11
N SER A 86 13.38 -12.54 10.00
CA SER A 86 13.15 -12.12 11.38
C SER A 86 12.79 -10.64 11.45
N MET A 87 11.88 -10.27 12.36
CA MET A 87 11.58 -8.86 12.63
C MET A 87 12.79 -8.13 13.17
N GLU A 88 13.21 -7.08 12.48
CA GLU A 88 14.18 -6.12 12.97
C GLU A 88 13.48 -4.99 13.70
N LYS A 89 14.14 -4.44 14.73
CA LYS A 89 13.67 -3.19 15.33
C LYS A 89 13.78 -2.08 14.28
N ALA A 90 12.70 -1.32 14.10
CA ALA A 90 12.80 -0.06 13.36
C ALA A 90 13.86 0.82 14.03
N ALA A 91 14.85 1.23 13.24
CA ALA A 91 15.94 2.12 13.68
C ALA A 91 15.43 3.53 14.01
#